data_AF-R1EG79-F1
#
_entry.id   AF-R1EG79-F1
#
_cell.length_a   1.000
_cell.length_b   1.000
_cell.length_c   1.000
_cell.angle_alpha   90.00
_cell.angle_beta   90.00
_cell.angle_gamma   90.00
#
_symmetry.space_group_name_H-M   'P 1'
#
loop_
_entity.id
_entity.type
_entity.pdbx_description
1 polymer ?
#
loop_
_entity_poly.entity_id
_entity_poly.type
_entity_poly.pdbx_seq_one_letter_code
_entity_poly.pdbx_strand_id
1 'polypeptide(L)' 'MSDPVLAADGHAYERSAIERWLATKSTSPMTGEELELTRLFPSHILRRQIREWREAHPGRVEAPSDE' A
#
# COMPACT_ATOMS: atom_id res chain seq x y z
N MET A 1 -0.86 0.89 -7.12
CA MET A 1 0.23 0.69 -6.12
C MET A 1 1.56 0.46 -6.83
N SER A 2 2.58 1.26 -6.56
CA SER A 2 3.89 1.22 -7.22
C SER A 2 5.02 0.87 -6.24
N ASP A 3 4.92 1.31 -4.98
CA ASP A 3 5.87 0.93 -3.93
C ASP A 3 5.14 0.41 -2.68
N PRO A 4 4.76 -0.89 -2.68
CA PRO A 4 4.08 -1.50 -1.55
C PRO A 4 4.99 -1.66 -0.34
N VAL A 5 4.49 -1.22 0.82
CA VAL A 5 5.14 -1.39 2.13
C VAL A 5 4.18 -2.03 3.12
N LEU A 6 4.71 -2.88 4.00
CA LEU A 6 4.00 -3.46 5.11
C LEU A 6 4.14 -2.57 6.35
N ALA A 7 3.04 -2.38 7.08
CA ALA A 7 3.07 -1.82 8.42
C ALA A 7 3.04 -2.93 9.49
N ALA A 8 3.17 -2.57 10.76
CA ALA A 8 3.23 -3.52 11.88
C ALA A 8 1.95 -4.36 12.05
N ASP A 9 0.82 -3.89 11.52
CA ASP A 9 -0.46 -4.60 11.49
C ASP A 9 -0.53 -5.71 10.42
N GLY A 10 0.54 -5.89 9.62
CA GLY A 10 0.60 -6.88 8.56
C GLY A 10 -0.09 -6.46 7.25
N HIS A 11 -0.69 -5.27 7.19
CA HIS A 11 -1.31 -4.75 5.98
C HIS A 11 -0.29 -4.07 5.06
N ALA A 12 -0.57 -4.10 3.76
CA ALA A 12 0.26 -3.47 2.74
C ALA A 12 -0.37 -2.17 2.24
N TYR A 13 0.42 -1.11 2.21
CA TYR A 13 0.01 0.23 1.79
C TYR A 13 0.96 0.77 0.73
N GLU A 14 0.47 1.70 -0.10
CA GLU A 14 1.36 2.50 -0.94
C GLU A 14 2.23 3.38 -0.03
N ARG A 15 3.55 3.33 -0.19
CA ARG A 15 4.51 4.06 0.67
C ARG A 15 4.11 5.51 0.90
N SER A 16 3.89 6.26 -0.17
CA SER A 16 3.58 7.68 -0.10
C SER A 16 2.25 7.97 0.62
N ALA A 17 1.31 7.03 0.61
CA ALA A 17 0.02 7.18 1.29
C ALA A 17 0.16 6.94 2.79
N ILE A 18 0.80 5.84 3.19
CA ILE A 18 0.99 5.52 4.61
C ILE A 18 1.97 6.49 5.29
N GLU A 19 3.00 6.98 4.59
CA GLU A 19 3.91 8.00 5.14
C GLU A 19 3.16 9.31 5.43
N ARG A 20 2.25 9.74 4.55
CA ARG A 20 1.39 10.92 4.79
C ARG A 20 0.43 10.71 5.94
N TRP A 21 -0.14 9.51 6.07
CA TRP A 21 -1.02 9.18 7.20
C TRP A 21 -0.25 9.23 8.52
N LEU A 22 0.92 8.57 8.56
CA LEU A 22 1.80 8.49 9.71
C LEU A 22 2.37 9.83 10.17
N ALA A 23 2.37 10.84 9.29
CA ALA A 23 2.72 12.21 9.67
C ALA A 23 1.71 12.86 10.64
N THR A 24 0.48 12.32 10.73
CA THR A 24 -0.60 12.90 11.54
C THR A 24 -1.25 11.92 12.52
N LYS A 25 -1.12 10.61 12.28
CA LYS A 25 -1.78 9.55 13.04
C LYS A 25 -0.85 8.36 13.21
N SER A 26 -0.89 7.68 14.33
CA SER A 26 -0.12 6.45 14.59
C SER A 26 -0.94 5.18 14.43
N THR A 27 -2.08 5.24 13.72
CA THR A 27 -3.01 4.12 13.55
C THR A 27 -2.93 3.48 12.17
N SER A 28 -3.46 2.27 12.04
CA SER A 28 -3.70 1.59 10.77
C SER A 28 -4.74 2.36 9.96
N PRO A 29 -4.48 2.74 8.70
CA PRO A 29 -5.51 3.30 7.83
C PRO A 29 -6.67 2.34 7.55
N MET A 30 -6.43 1.03 7.59
CA MET A 30 -7.46 0.02 7.30
C MET A 30 -8.33 -0.31 8.51
N THR A 31 -7.73 -0.52 9.68
CA THR A 31 -8.48 -0.96 10.87
C THR A 31 -8.80 0.20 11.83
N GLY A 32 -8.07 1.31 11.74
CA GLY A 32 -8.16 2.42 12.68
C GLY A 32 -7.49 2.16 14.03
N GLU A 33 -6.93 0.97 14.24
CA GLU A 33 -6.25 0.58 15.47
C GLU A 33 -4.84 1.17 15.56
N GLU A 34 -4.33 1.37 16.77
CA GLU A 34 -2.97 1.87 16.99
C GLU A 34 -1.94 0.88 16.42
N LEU A 35 -0.96 1.40 15.66
CA LEU A 35 0.16 0.59 15.20
C LEU A 35 1.17 0.46 16.34
N GLU A 36 1.54 -0.78 16.67
CA GLU A 36 2.61 -1.03 17.65
C GLU A 36 3.92 -0.32 17.26
N LEU A 37 4.18 -0.23 15.95
CA LEU A 37 5.33 0.44 15.36
C LEU A 37 4.93 1.16 14.07
N THR A 38 5.41 2.39 13.89
CA THR A 38 5.22 3.18 12.66
C THR A 38 6.28 2.89 11.59
N ARG A 39 7.12 1.86 11.80
CA ARG A 39 8.13 1.44 10.82
C ARG A 39 7.45 0.72 9.66
N LEU A 40 7.87 1.08 8.45
CA LEU A 40 7.38 0.50 7.21
C LEU A 40 8.43 -0.43 6.60
N PHE A 41 8.01 -1.60 6.15
CA PHE A 41 8.88 -2.62 5.56
C PHE A 41 8.56 -2.77 4.06
N PRO A 42 9.53 -2.63 3.15
CA PRO A 42 9.26 -2.80 1.73
C PRO A 42 8.78 -4.22 1.39
N SER A 43 7.71 -4.35 0.61
CA SER A 43 7.19 -5.64 0.15
C SER A 43 7.62 -5.93 -1.28
N HIS A 44 8.78 -6.57 -1.42
CA HIS A 44 9.31 -6.97 -2.74
C HIS A 44 8.40 -8.00 -3.45
N ILE A 45 7.72 -8.85 -2.68
CA ILE A 45 6.81 -9.87 -3.21
C ILE A 45 5.60 -9.21 -3.87
N LEU A 46 4.91 -8.30 -3.16
CA LEU A 46 3.77 -7.57 -3.73
C LEU A 46 4.20 -6.72 -4.92
N ARG A 47 5.36 -6.06 -4.83
CA ARG A 47 5.88 -5.26 -5.94
C ARG A 47 6.10 -6.10 -7.20
N ARG A 48 6.60 -7.33 -7.03
CA ARG A 48 6.76 -8.29 -8.11
C ARG A 48 5.41 -8.74 -8.68
N GLN A 49 4.48 -9.15 -7.82
CA GLN A 49 3.15 -9.61 -8.23
C GLN A 49 2.37 -8.52 -8.99
N ILE A 50 2.40 -7.28 -8.51
CA ILE A 50 1.76 -6.14 -9.18
C ILE A 50 2.38 -5.90 -10.56
N ARG A 51 3.71 -5.99 -10.66
CA ARG A 51 4.41 -5.82 -11.94
C ARG A 51 4.02 -6.93 -12.92
N GLU A 52 4.10 -8.19 -12.50
CA GLU A 52 3.73 -9.35 -13.33
C GLU A 52 2.26 -9.24 -13.80
N TRP A 53 1.36 -8.81 -12.90
CA TRP A 53 -0.03 -8.58 -13.26
C TRP A 53 -0.19 -7.47 -14.32
N ARG A 54 0.52 -6.35 -14.18
CA ARG A 54 0.49 -5.24 -15.16
C ARG A 54 1.03 -5.65 -16.52
N GLU A 55 2.12 -6.41 -16.53
CA GLU A 55 2.72 -6.95 -17.76
C GLU A 55 1.78 -7.92 -18.48
N ALA A 56 1.05 -8.74 -17.73
CA ALA A 56 0.03 -9.65 -18.29
C ALA A 56 -1.25 -8.93 -18.77
N HIS A 57 -1.50 -7.67 -18.37
CA HIS A 57 -2.73 -6.93 -18.67
C HIS A 57 -2.45 -5.50 -19.21
N PRO A 58 -1.78 -5.35 -20.36
CA PRO A 58 -1.29 -4.06 -20.87
C PRO A 58 -2.37 -3.04 -21.28
N GLY A 59 -3.66 -3.33 -21.12
CA GLY A 59 -4.79 -2.41 -21.43
C GLY A 59 -5.72 -2.12 -20.25
N ARG A 60 -5.43 -2.63 -19.05
CA ARG A 60 -6.26 -2.48 -17.86
C ARG A 60 -5.63 -1.46 -16.90
N VAL A 61 -5.42 -0.25 -17.41
CA VAL A 61 -5.20 0.90 -16.53
C VAL A 61 -6.57 1.22 -15.95
N GLU A 62 -6.69 1.21 -14.62
CA GLU A 62 -7.92 1.47 -13.86
C GLU A 62 -8.74 2.57 -14.54
N ALA A 63 -9.89 2.19 -15.09
CA ALA A 63 -10.88 3.17 -15.52
C ALA A 63 -11.25 3.98 -14.27
N PRO A 64 -11.36 5.33 -14.36
CA PRO A 64 -11.87 6.10 -13.25
C PRO A 64 -13.32 5.67 -13.02
N SER A 65 -13.56 4.92 -11.95
CA SER A 65 -14.91 4.66 -11.44
C SER A 65 -15.35 5.91 -10.68
N ASP A 66 -15.74 6.93 -11.43
CA ASP A 66 -16.57 8.03 -10.95
C ASP A 66 -17.94 7.89 -11.61
N GLU A 67 -18.90 7.30 -10.88
CA GLU A 67 -20.34 7.53 -11.07
C GLU A 67 -20.92 8.05 -9.74
#